data_AF-A0A0Q7MHK8-F1
#
_entry.id   AF-A0A0Q7MHK8-F1
#
_cell.length_a   1.000
_cell.length_b   1.000
_cell.length_c   1.000
_cell.angle_alpha   90.00
_cell.angle_beta   90.00
_cell.angle_gamma   90.00
#
_symmetry.space_group_name_H-M   'P 1'
#
loop_
_entity.id
_entity.type
_entity.pdbx_description
1 polymer ?
#
loop_
_entity_poly.entity_id
_entity_poly.type
_entity_poly.pdbx_seq_one_letter_code
_entity_poly.pdbx_strand_id
1 'polypeptide(L)'
;MDAAQDASFQAALAAEYAALVRTVAEFDGRLLTVKSWSVTLSLAGIGLGFQQQHYALFALAAATGAAFWLIEAMTKRHQVRYYPRMRQIEAWSATSSDLRLGAVPVSAPRIDSAWTAAGRDDPATALDEPPREMTSDEIRRLRRHVAWLPHVFVPSAFAVVLGLALTVVAATGSLDIPL
;
A
#
# COMPACT_ATOMS: atom_id res chain seq x y z
N MET A 1 -11.90 -18.96 30.86
CA MET A 1 -10.59 -19.61 30.77
C MET A 1 -9.93 -19.49 32.13
N ASP A 2 -8.96 -20.33 32.47
CA ASP A 2 -8.14 -20.04 33.66
C ASP A 2 -7.18 -18.87 33.34
N ALA A 3 -6.84 -18.05 34.33
CA ALA A 3 -6.09 -16.81 34.16
C ALA A 3 -4.72 -17.04 33.50
N ALA A 4 -4.09 -18.19 33.75
CA ALA A 4 -2.84 -18.58 33.09
C ALA A 4 -3.03 -18.82 31.58
N GLN A 5 -4.15 -19.41 31.19
CA GLN A 5 -4.49 -19.64 29.79
C GLN A 5 -4.80 -18.32 29.09
N ASP A 6 -5.52 -17.40 29.74
CA ASP A 6 -5.80 -16.06 29.21
C ASP A 6 -4.52 -15.27 28.96
N ALA A 7 -3.59 -15.28 29.92
CA ALA A 7 -2.30 -14.60 29.78
C ALA A 7 -1.47 -15.17 28.61
N SER A 8 -1.42 -16.51 28.47
CA SER A 8 -0.71 -17.15 27.36
C SER A 8 -1.32 -16.81 25.99
N PHE A 9 -2.65 -16.75 25.91
CA PHE A 9 -3.36 -16.37 24.69
C PHE A 9 -3.09 -14.91 24.29
N GLN A 10 -3.12 -13.99 25.26
CA GLN A 10 -2.80 -12.57 25.01
C GLN A 10 -1.35 -12.39 24.56
N ALA A 11 -0.40 -13.12 25.16
CA ALA A 11 1.00 -13.10 24.73
C ALA A 11 1.16 -13.62 23.30
N ALA A 12 0.45 -14.69 22.93
CA ALA A 12 0.46 -15.22 21.57
C ALA A 12 -0.13 -14.24 20.55
N LEU A 13 -1.25 -13.57 20.88
CA LEU A 13 -1.84 -12.53 20.03
C LEU A 13 -0.91 -11.32 19.85
N ALA A 14 -0.26 -10.86 20.92
CA ALA A 14 0.70 -9.76 20.84
C ALA A 14 1.91 -10.12 19.96
N ALA A 15 2.41 -11.35 20.08
CA ALA A 15 3.49 -11.85 19.22
C ALA A 15 3.07 -11.95 17.75
N GLU A 16 1.86 -12.45 17.48
CA GLU A 16 1.30 -12.49 16.13
C GLU A 16 1.14 -11.09 15.54
N TYR A 17 0.59 -10.15 16.32
CA TYR A 17 0.42 -8.77 15.90
C TYR A 17 1.75 -8.10 15.54
N ALA A 18 2.78 -8.27 16.39
CA ALA A 18 4.12 -7.77 16.11
C ALA A 18 4.71 -8.37 14.83
N ALA A 19 4.48 -9.66 14.57
CA ALA A 19 4.89 -10.31 13.34
C ALA A 19 4.15 -9.74 12.10
N LEU A 20 2.84 -9.50 12.20
CA LEU A 20 2.04 -8.88 11.13
C LEU A 20 2.53 -7.47 10.81
N VAL A 21 2.76 -6.64 11.83
CA VAL A 21 3.30 -5.28 11.67
C VAL A 21 4.65 -5.32 10.95
N ARG A 22 5.55 -6.23 11.36
CA ARG A 22 6.84 -6.41 10.69
C ARG A 22 6.67 -6.83 9.22
N THR A 23 5.79 -7.78 8.94
CA THR A 23 5.50 -8.20 7.56
C THR A 23 4.97 -7.05 6.71
N VAL A 24 4.06 -6.23 7.24
CA VAL A 24 3.55 -5.03 6.55
C VAL A 24 4.66 -4.02 6.29
N ALA A 25 5.54 -3.77 7.27
CA ALA A 25 6.68 -2.87 7.11
C ALA A 25 7.68 -3.35 6.04
N GLU A 26 7.91 -4.66 5.94
CA GLU A 26 8.74 -5.25 4.88
C GLU A 26 8.14 -5.00 3.49
N PHE A 27 6.81 -5.10 3.34
CA PHE A 27 6.15 -4.73 2.09
C PHE A 27 6.36 -3.26 1.74
N ASP A 28 6.24 -2.36 2.71
CA ASP A 28 6.48 -0.93 2.48
C ASP A 28 7.93 -0.65 2.04
N GLY A 29 8.92 -1.32 2.64
CA GLY A 29 10.32 -1.24 2.20
C GLY A 29 10.52 -1.71 0.75
N ARG A 30 9.87 -2.81 0.35
CA ARG A 30 9.92 -3.30 -1.04
C ARG A 30 9.24 -2.33 -2.01
N LEU A 31 8.10 -1.75 -1.62
CA LEU A 31 7.36 -0.78 -2.43
C LEU A 31 8.18 0.49 -2.69
N LEU A 32 8.91 0.99 -1.69
CA LEU A 32 9.83 2.12 -1.89
C LEU A 32 10.94 1.81 -2.90
N THR A 33 11.49 0.60 -2.84
CA THR A 33 12.48 0.12 -3.82
C THR A 33 11.87 0.08 -5.23
N VAL A 34 10.70 -0.54 -5.39
CA VAL A 34 9.98 -0.65 -6.68
C VAL A 34 9.70 0.74 -7.27
N LYS A 35 9.22 1.69 -6.47
CA LYS A 35 8.98 3.08 -6.92
C LYS A 35 10.24 3.78 -7.39
N SER A 36 11.33 3.63 -6.62
CA SER A 36 12.62 4.25 -6.95
C SER A 36 13.15 3.77 -8.29
N TRP A 37 13.10 2.45 -8.53
CA TRP A 37 13.51 1.86 -9.80
C TRP A 37 12.56 2.21 -10.95
N SER A 38 11.24 2.27 -10.68
CA SER A 38 10.25 2.66 -11.68
C SER A 38 10.54 4.05 -12.25
N VAL A 39 10.76 5.04 -11.38
CA VAL A 39 11.06 6.41 -11.80
C VAL A 39 12.38 6.46 -12.57
N THR A 40 13.41 5.81 -12.05
CA THR A 40 14.76 5.79 -12.66
C THR A 40 14.74 5.20 -14.07
N LEU A 41 14.14 4.01 -14.24
CA LEU A 41 14.11 3.32 -15.53
C LEU A 41 13.18 4.03 -16.53
N SER A 42 12.06 4.59 -16.07
CA SER A 42 11.17 5.36 -16.95
C SER A 42 11.86 6.62 -17.48
N LEU A 43 12.55 7.36 -16.61
CA LEU A 43 13.29 8.55 -17.01
C LEU A 43 14.47 8.21 -17.92
N ALA A 44 15.21 7.13 -17.63
CA ALA A 44 16.29 6.65 -18.48
C ALA A 44 15.76 6.26 -19.88
N GLY A 45 14.64 5.55 -19.96
CA GLY A 45 14.03 5.18 -21.24
C GLY A 45 13.61 6.40 -22.07
N ILE A 46 13.00 7.40 -21.43
CA ILE A 46 12.64 8.67 -22.09
C ILE A 46 13.89 9.43 -22.54
N GLY A 47 14.88 9.59 -21.66
CA GLY A 47 16.12 10.29 -21.99
C GLY A 47 16.88 9.63 -23.14
N LEU A 48 16.98 8.30 -23.12
CA LEU A 48 17.59 7.52 -24.20
C LEU A 48 16.78 7.63 -25.50
N GLY A 49 15.45 7.71 -25.44
CA GLY A 49 14.61 7.93 -26.62
C GLY A 49 14.96 9.22 -27.36
N PHE A 50 15.21 10.30 -26.62
CA PHE A 50 15.71 11.55 -27.20
C PHE A 50 17.18 11.44 -27.63
N GLN A 51 18.05 10.83 -26.82
CA GLN A 51 19.47 10.74 -27.16
C GLN A 51 19.73 9.91 -28.42
N GLN A 52 19.06 8.77 -28.54
CA GLN A 52 19.22 7.83 -29.66
C GLN A 52 18.29 8.12 -30.83
N GLN A 53 17.39 9.10 -30.67
CA GLN A 53 16.41 9.47 -31.70
C GLN A 53 15.65 8.22 -32.18
N HIS A 54 15.08 7.45 -31.24
CA HIS A 54 14.38 6.21 -31.56
C HIS A 54 13.09 6.07 -30.74
N TYR A 55 11.94 6.19 -31.40
CA TYR A 55 10.63 6.23 -30.73
C TYR A 55 10.28 4.95 -29.96
N ALA A 56 10.80 3.79 -30.35
CA ALA A 56 10.59 2.54 -29.62
C ALA A 56 11.10 2.60 -28.16
N LEU A 57 12.05 3.47 -27.84
CA LEU A 57 12.52 3.67 -26.47
C LEU A 57 11.48 4.39 -25.60
N PHE A 58 10.66 5.27 -26.17
CA PHE A 58 9.51 5.85 -25.46
C PHE A 58 8.43 4.79 -25.18
N ALA A 59 8.21 3.88 -26.15
CA ALA A 59 7.27 2.77 -25.98
C ALA A 59 7.78 1.80 -24.90
N LEU A 60 9.09 1.53 -24.88
CA LEU A 60 9.75 0.74 -23.85
C LEU A 60 9.61 1.39 -22.47
N ALA A 61 9.76 2.71 -22.37
CA ALA A 61 9.53 3.45 -21.13
C ALA A 61 8.09 3.29 -20.64
N ALA A 62 7.10 3.40 -21.54
CA ALA A 62 5.69 3.17 -21.19
C ALA A 62 5.43 1.72 -20.74
N ALA A 63 5.94 0.73 -21.47
CA ALA A 63 5.80 -0.68 -21.12
C ALA A 63 6.43 -0.99 -19.76
N THR A 64 7.60 -0.40 -19.48
CA THR A 64 8.29 -0.52 -18.20
C THR A 64 7.47 0.11 -17.07
N GLY A 65 6.93 1.32 -17.27
CA GLY A 65 6.02 1.97 -16.32
C GLY A 65 4.79 1.10 -16.00
N ALA A 66 4.18 0.50 -17.01
CA ALA A 66 3.03 -0.40 -16.83
C ALA A 66 3.41 -1.68 -16.06
N ALA A 67 4.58 -2.26 -16.32
CA ALA A 67 5.08 -3.42 -15.59
C ALA A 67 5.34 -3.08 -14.10
N PHE A 68 5.93 -1.92 -13.82
CA PHE A 68 6.13 -1.45 -12.45
C PHE A 68 4.80 -1.21 -11.71
N TRP A 69 3.81 -0.62 -12.39
CA TRP A 69 2.47 -0.48 -11.82
C TRP A 69 1.88 -1.85 -11.44
N LEU A 70 2.00 -2.85 -12.31
CA LEU A 70 1.49 -4.19 -12.05
C LEU A 70 2.16 -4.82 -10.82
N ILE A 71 3.50 -4.70 -10.73
CA ILE A 71 4.27 -5.19 -9.57
C ILE A 71 3.83 -4.47 -8.29
N GLU A 72 3.68 -3.14 -8.33
CA GLU A 72 3.23 -2.36 -7.17
C GLU A 72 1.82 -2.75 -6.73
N ALA A 73 0.89 -2.85 -7.69
CA ALA A 73 -0.49 -3.25 -7.45
C ALA A 73 -0.59 -4.66 -6.85
N MET A 74 0.18 -5.62 -7.37
CA MET A 74 0.25 -6.97 -6.79
C MET A 74 0.83 -6.95 -5.38
N THR A 75 1.93 -6.22 -5.17
CA THR A 75 2.59 -6.12 -3.87
C THR A 75 1.66 -5.51 -2.82
N LYS A 76 0.97 -4.42 -3.15
CA LYS A 76 -0.05 -3.81 -2.30
C LYS A 76 -1.23 -4.75 -2.04
N ARG A 77 -1.68 -5.51 -3.05
CA ARG A 77 -2.71 -6.56 -2.87
C ARG A 77 -2.29 -7.64 -1.88
N HIS A 78 -1.01 -8.00 -1.84
CA HIS A 78 -0.49 -8.94 -0.84
C HIS A 78 -0.40 -8.30 0.54
N GLN A 79 0.06 -7.05 0.64
CA GLN A 79 0.13 -6.32 1.91
C GLN A 79 -1.25 -6.17 2.58
N VAL A 80 -2.29 -5.79 1.84
CA VAL A 80 -3.64 -5.60 2.43
C VAL A 80 -4.31 -6.90 2.88
N ARG A 81 -3.73 -8.09 2.60
CA ARG A 81 -4.25 -9.36 3.15
C ARG A 81 -4.02 -9.51 4.64
N TYR A 82 -3.06 -8.77 5.20
CA TYR A 82 -2.71 -8.85 6.63
C TYR A 82 -3.56 -7.92 7.50
N TYR A 83 -4.10 -6.82 6.94
CA TYR A 83 -4.92 -5.86 7.68
C TYR A 83 -6.17 -6.45 8.35
N PRO A 84 -6.94 -7.38 7.74
CA PRO A 84 -8.08 -7.97 8.41
C PRO A 84 -7.70 -8.74 9.69
N ARG A 85 -6.57 -9.46 9.66
CA ARG A 85 -6.08 -10.18 10.85
C ARG A 85 -5.53 -9.23 11.90
N MET A 86 -4.80 -8.19 11.49
CA MET A 86 -4.39 -7.12 12.41
C MET A 86 -5.61 -6.54 13.12
N ARG A 87 -6.62 -6.10 12.36
CA ARG A 87 -7.84 -5.51 12.89
C ARG A 87 -8.60 -6.45 13.83
N GLN A 88 -8.63 -7.74 13.52
CA GLN A 88 -9.24 -8.75 14.38
C GLN A 88 -8.54 -8.83 15.74
N ILE A 89 -7.21 -8.84 15.75
CA ILE A 89 -6.42 -8.83 17.00
C ILE A 89 -6.68 -7.54 17.78
N GLU A 90 -6.68 -6.37 17.11
CA GLU A 90 -6.98 -5.08 17.76
C GLU A 90 -8.37 -5.10 18.43
N ALA A 91 -9.38 -5.66 17.77
CA ALA A 91 -10.74 -5.78 18.29
C ALA A 91 -10.81 -6.72 19.51
N TRP A 92 -10.19 -7.90 19.43
CA TRP A 92 -10.16 -8.86 20.55
C TRP A 92 -9.39 -8.31 21.75
N SER A 93 -8.21 -7.73 21.52
CA SER A 93 -7.43 -7.10 22.58
C SER A 93 -8.18 -5.93 23.23
N ALA A 94 -8.98 -5.18 22.48
CA ALA A 94 -9.80 -4.10 23.05
C ALA A 94 -10.92 -4.63 23.95
N THR A 95 -11.52 -5.77 23.60
CA THR A 95 -12.57 -6.40 24.44
C THR A 95 -12.02 -7.10 25.68
N SER A 96 -10.77 -7.57 25.65
CA SER A 96 -10.15 -8.33 26.75
C SER A 96 -9.27 -7.49 27.68
N SER A 97 -9.02 -6.22 27.34
CA SER A 97 -8.14 -5.34 28.10
C SER A 97 -8.91 -4.51 29.12
N ASP A 98 -8.86 -4.90 30.39
CA ASP A 98 -9.23 -4.06 31.54
C ASP A 98 -8.04 -3.22 32.07
N LEU A 99 -6.91 -3.23 31.37
CA LEU A 99 -5.71 -2.51 31.78
C LEU A 99 -5.96 -0.99 31.79
N ARG A 100 -5.69 -0.35 32.92
CA ARG A 100 -5.75 1.11 33.09
C ARG A 100 -4.40 1.62 33.58
N LEU A 101 -3.89 2.67 32.94
CA LEU A 101 -2.77 3.46 33.40
C LEU A 101 -3.33 4.65 34.20
N GLY A 102 -3.62 4.41 35.48
CA GLY A 102 -4.36 5.35 36.32
C GLY A 102 -5.82 5.46 35.88
N ALA A 103 -6.30 6.66 35.57
CA ALA A 103 -7.66 6.87 35.06
C ALA A 103 -7.80 6.52 33.56
N VAL A 104 -6.68 6.44 32.83
CA VAL A 104 -6.66 6.26 31.37
C VAL A 104 -6.66 4.76 31.04
N PRO A 105 -7.66 4.23 30.31
CA PRO A 105 -7.59 2.87 29.83
C PRO A 105 -6.38 2.71 28.90
N VAL A 106 -5.56 1.68 29.14
CA VAL A 106 -4.50 1.29 28.21
C VAL A 106 -5.21 0.69 27.01
N SER A 107 -5.18 1.41 25.89
CA SER A 107 -5.82 0.95 24.68
C SER A 107 -5.07 -0.25 24.11
N ALA A 108 -5.81 -1.22 23.57
CA ALA A 108 -5.29 -2.24 22.67
C ALA A 108 -4.36 -1.64 21.59
N PRO A 109 -3.48 -2.44 20.96
CA PRO A 109 -2.82 -2.02 19.73
C PRO A 109 -3.86 -1.53 18.72
N ARG A 110 -3.56 -0.41 18.06
CA ARG A 110 -4.51 0.37 17.25
C ARG A 110 -3.88 0.95 15.99
N ILE A 111 -2.88 0.27 15.41
CA ILE A 111 -2.13 0.82 14.26
C ILE A 111 -3.05 0.87 13.03
N ASP A 112 -3.75 -0.22 12.72
CA ASP A 112 -4.65 -0.28 11.57
C ASP A 112 -5.91 0.56 11.81
N SER A 113 -6.48 0.49 13.03
CA SER A 113 -7.62 1.34 13.41
C SER A 113 -7.31 2.83 13.36
N ALA A 114 -6.13 3.26 13.83
CA ALA A 114 -5.73 4.66 13.80
C ALA A 114 -5.55 5.16 12.37
N TRP A 115 -5.00 4.33 11.48
CA TRP A 115 -4.88 4.68 10.07
C TRP A 115 -6.24 4.89 9.39
N THR A 116 -7.23 4.07 9.76
CA THR A 116 -8.60 4.23 9.25
C THR A 116 -9.30 5.44 9.83
N ALA A 117 -9.08 5.73 11.12
CA ALA A 117 -9.64 6.90 11.80
C ALA A 117 -9.11 8.22 11.21
N ALA A 118 -7.82 8.27 10.86
CA ALA A 118 -7.20 9.44 10.23
C ALA A 118 -7.83 9.85 8.88
N GLY A 119 -8.54 8.94 8.21
CA GLY A 119 -9.25 9.21 6.97
C GLY A 119 -10.70 9.69 7.15
N ARG A 120 -11.18 9.89 8.39
CA ARG A 120 -12.53 10.37 8.70
C ARG A 120 -12.52 11.87 9.04
N ASP A 121 -13.70 12.50 8.97
CA ASP A 121 -13.86 13.94 9.25
C ASP A 121 -13.49 14.31 10.69
N ASP A 122 -13.70 13.39 11.65
CA ASP A 122 -13.30 13.54 13.04
C ASP A 122 -12.50 12.30 13.51
N PRO A 123 -11.16 12.32 13.37
CA PRO A 123 -10.30 11.22 13.79
C PRO A 123 -10.30 10.97 15.30
N ALA A 124 -10.54 11.99 16.13
CA ALA A 124 -10.52 11.84 17.58
C ALA A 124 -11.73 11.03 18.04
N THR A 125 -12.93 11.41 17.61
CA THR A 125 -14.15 10.65 17.87
C THR A 125 -14.07 9.24 17.29
N ALA A 126 -13.47 9.07 16.12
CA ALA A 126 -13.27 7.75 15.52
C ALA A 126 -12.29 6.85 16.30
N LEU A 127 -11.34 7.43 17.03
CA LEU A 127 -10.45 6.72 17.92
C LEU A 127 -11.12 6.41 19.26
N ASP A 128 -12.14 7.13 19.68
CA ASP A 128 -12.89 6.78 20.89
C ASP A 128 -13.70 5.49 20.72
N GLU A 129 -14.09 5.15 19.48
CA GLU A 129 -14.73 3.88 19.15
C GLU A 129 -13.76 2.70 19.37
N PRO A 130 -14.22 1.57 19.96
CA PRO A 130 -13.41 0.36 20.04
C PRO A 130 -13.11 -0.17 18.62
N PRO A 131 -11.91 -0.72 18.37
CA PRO A 131 -11.62 -1.38 17.11
C PRO A 131 -12.62 -2.52 16.88
N ARG A 132 -13.11 -2.62 15.65
CA ARG A 132 -14.03 -3.69 15.22
C ARG A 132 -13.40 -4.50 14.10
N GLU A 133 -13.76 -5.77 14.00
CA GLU A 133 -13.36 -6.60 12.88
C GLU A 133 -13.81 -6.01 11.53
N MET A 134 -13.02 -6.25 10.48
CA MET A 134 -13.40 -5.91 9.11
C MET A 134 -14.44 -6.90 8.59
N THR A 135 -15.49 -6.39 7.97
CA THR A 135 -16.50 -7.21 7.29
C THR A 135 -15.95 -7.79 5.99
N SER A 136 -16.55 -8.89 5.52
CA SER A 136 -16.17 -9.52 4.25
C SER A 136 -16.29 -8.56 3.06
N ASP A 137 -17.25 -7.64 3.08
CA ASP A 137 -17.43 -6.63 2.03
C ASP A 137 -16.34 -5.57 2.06
N GLU A 138 -15.94 -5.10 3.24
CA GLU A 138 -14.81 -4.18 3.40
C GLU A 138 -13.51 -4.81 2.87
N ILE A 139 -13.26 -6.08 3.20
CA ILE A 139 -12.08 -6.82 2.72
C ILE A 139 -12.10 -6.94 1.19
N ARG A 140 -13.25 -7.30 0.60
CA ARG A 140 -13.42 -7.39 -0.86
C ARG A 140 -13.21 -6.03 -1.52
N ARG A 141 -13.79 -4.96 -0.98
CA ARG A 141 -13.66 -3.60 -1.50
C ARG A 141 -12.21 -3.15 -1.47
N LEU A 142 -11.52 -3.31 -0.33
CA LEU A 142 -10.13 -2.95 -0.15
C LEU A 142 -9.23 -3.63 -1.19
N ARG A 143 -9.38 -4.94 -1.40
CA ARG A 143 -8.59 -5.72 -2.37
C ARG A 143 -8.79 -5.26 -3.82
N ARG A 144 -10.01 -4.85 -4.20
CA ARG A 144 -10.31 -4.35 -5.55
C ARG A 144 -9.76 -2.95 -5.79
N HIS A 145 -9.82 -2.08 -4.78
CA HIS A 145 -9.45 -0.67 -4.93
C HIS A 145 -7.95 -0.40 -4.76
N VAL A 146 -7.19 -1.30 -4.12
CA VAL A 146 -5.79 -1.00 -3.77
C VAL A 146 -4.90 -0.66 -4.98
N ALA A 147 -5.17 -1.27 -6.14
CA ALA A 147 -4.43 -1.03 -7.38
C ALA A 147 -4.65 0.39 -7.96
N TRP A 148 -5.71 1.05 -7.53
CA TRP A 148 -6.18 2.35 -8.01
C TRP A 148 -5.98 3.46 -6.98
N LEU A 149 -5.37 3.16 -5.84
CA LEU A 149 -5.01 4.20 -4.89
C LEU A 149 -4.06 5.19 -5.57
N PRO A 150 -4.23 6.52 -5.40
CA PRO A 150 -3.44 7.52 -6.12
C PRO A 150 -1.94 7.30 -5.97
N HIS A 151 -1.47 6.96 -4.77
CA HIS A 151 -0.05 6.71 -4.51
C HIS A 151 0.50 5.42 -5.12
N VAL A 152 -0.35 4.53 -5.65
CA VAL A 152 0.01 3.29 -6.36
C VAL A 152 -0.06 3.49 -7.87
N PHE A 153 -1.12 4.15 -8.33
CA PHE A 153 -1.37 4.32 -9.76
C PHE A 153 -0.61 5.51 -10.37
N VAL A 154 -0.63 6.67 -9.72
CA VAL A 154 -0.18 7.95 -10.32
C VAL A 154 1.28 7.94 -10.77
N PRO A 155 2.26 7.45 -9.98
CA PRO A 155 3.67 7.51 -10.38
C PRO A 155 3.94 6.77 -11.70
N SER A 156 3.37 5.58 -11.85
CA SER A 156 3.53 4.77 -13.06
C SER A 156 2.64 5.24 -14.20
N ALA A 157 1.42 5.74 -13.92
CA ALA A 157 0.53 6.30 -14.93
C ALA A 157 1.16 7.47 -15.67
N PHE A 158 1.90 8.33 -14.97
CA PHE A 158 2.64 9.42 -15.61
C PHE A 158 3.66 8.90 -16.64
N ALA A 159 4.48 7.92 -16.26
CA ALA A 159 5.46 7.31 -17.15
C ALA A 159 4.81 6.63 -18.37
N VAL A 160 3.70 5.92 -18.15
CA VAL A 160 2.93 5.25 -19.21
C VAL A 160 2.36 6.28 -20.19
N VAL A 161 1.63 7.28 -19.70
CA VAL A 161 0.97 8.28 -20.55
C VAL A 161 2.00 9.10 -21.30
N LEU A 162 3.06 9.56 -20.64
CA LEU A 162 4.12 10.34 -21.27
C LEU A 162 4.87 9.52 -22.32
N GLY A 163 5.25 8.28 -21.99
CA GLY A 163 5.92 7.39 -22.93
C GLY A 163 5.08 7.12 -24.17
N LEU A 164 3.78 6.80 -23.99
CA LEU A 164 2.86 6.59 -25.12
C LEU A 164 2.66 7.85 -25.96
N ALA A 165 2.50 9.01 -25.32
CA ALA A 165 2.35 10.29 -26.02
C ALA A 165 3.60 10.58 -26.88
N LEU A 166 4.80 10.42 -26.32
CA LEU A 166 6.04 10.62 -27.05
C LEU A 166 6.22 9.62 -28.20
N THR A 167 5.84 8.36 -28.00
CA THR A 167 5.83 7.36 -29.08
C THR A 167 4.93 7.79 -30.23
N VAL A 168 3.70 8.23 -29.95
CA VAL A 168 2.74 8.64 -30.99
C VAL A 168 3.25 9.88 -31.72
N VAL A 169 3.69 10.92 -31.00
CA VAL A 169 4.18 12.17 -31.60
C VAL A 169 5.42 11.93 -32.47
N ALA A 170 6.32 11.03 -32.04
CA ALA A 170 7.47 10.65 -32.85
C ALA A 170 7.07 9.82 -34.08
N ALA A 171 6.14 8.87 -33.93
CA ALA A 171 5.66 8.05 -35.04
C ALA A 171 4.90 8.87 -36.10
N THR A 172 4.30 10.01 -35.75
CA THR A 172 3.66 10.94 -36.70
C THR A 172 4.64 11.91 -37.35
N GLY A 173 5.95 11.81 -37.07
CA GLY A 173 6.98 12.72 -37.58
C GLY A 173 6.88 14.13 -37.02
N SER A 174 6.14 14.33 -35.91
CA SER A 174 6.00 15.63 -35.24
C SER A 174 7.17 15.92 -34.30
N LEU A 175 7.90 14.88 -33.90
CA LEU A 175 9.27 14.99 -33.40
C LEU A 175 10.22 14.67 -34.54
N ASP A 176 11.33 15.41 -34.63
CA ASP A 176 12.39 15.22 -35.63
C ASP A 176 13.25 13.99 -35.29
N ILE A 177 12.57 12.84 -35.19
CA ILE A 177 13.10 11.53 -34.80
C ILE A 177 12.87 10.59 -35.99
N PRO A 178 13.90 9.93 -36.52
CA PRO A 178 13.76 8.97 -37.61
C PRO A 178 12.90 7.77 -37.19
N LEU A 179 12.10 7.29 -38.15
CA LEU A 179 11.24 6.09 -38.05
C LEU A 179 12.03 4.78 -38.19
#